data_AF-A0A099KVL2-F1
#
_entry.id   AF-A0A099KVL2-F1
#
_cell.length_a   1.000
_cell.length_b   1.000
_cell.length_c   1.000
_cell.angle_alpha   90.00
_cell.angle_beta   90.00
_cell.angle_gamma   90.00
#
_symmetry.space_group_name_H-M   'P 1'
#
loop_
_entity.id
_entity.type
_entity.pdbx_description
1 polymer ?
#
loop_
_entity_poly.entity_id
_entity_poly.type
_entity_poly.pdbx_seq_one_letter_code
_entity_poly.pdbx_strand_id
1 'polypeptide(L)'
;MVKQLQQYCGTLSRMPFPDMPSIAEAQMLPLTTDNDFSVFANFTSSPYPVFVNVREHYQILSDLVDEAQLCWPKITIIVRISMPGGMRIPANLLADNVLLLEDITCEEQKLVVFENSLLVIEDYFTRIEIDNNDNSVRLRLYSNDVLPSGALQPLITCLQKRGVI
;
A
#
# COMPACT_ATOMS: atom_id res chain seq x y z
N MET A 1 16.70 -10.43 -21.56
CA MET A 1 17.30 -10.82 -20.27
C MET A 1 16.20 -11.32 -19.37
N VAL A 2 16.41 -12.40 -18.62
CA VAL A 2 15.44 -12.88 -17.62
C VAL A 2 15.69 -12.10 -16.34
N LYS A 3 14.73 -11.28 -15.90
CA LYS A 3 14.82 -10.59 -14.61
C LYS A 3 14.61 -11.59 -13.47
N GLN A 4 15.37 -11.44 -12.41
CA GLN A 4 15.07 -12.12 -11.16
C GLN A 4 13.87 -11.47 -10.49
N LEU A 5 13.04 -12.30 -9.88
CA LEU A 5 11.82 -11.91 -9.20
C LEU A 5 11.78 -12.52 -7.81
N GLN A 6 11.63 -11.69 -6.79
CA GLN A 6 11.23 -12.11 -5.45
C GLN A 6 9.87 -11.53 -5.11
N GLN A 7 9.04 -12.31 -4.44
CA GLN A 7 7.68 -11.92 -4.11
C GLN A 7 7.36 -12.23 -2.64
N TYR A 8 6.51 -11.40 -2.06
CA TYR A 8 5.91 -11.60 -0.75
C TYR A 8 4.43 -11.22 -0.80
N CYS A 9 3.62 -11.94 -0.04
CA CYS A 9 2.22 -11.61 0.21
C CYS A 9 1.95 -11.78 1.70
N GLY A 10 1.30 -10.80 2.31
CA GLY A 10 0.89 -10.86 3.71
C GLY A 10 -0.44 -10.15 3.93
N THR A 11 -0.99 -10.31 5.12
CA THR A 11 -2.28 -9.71 5.50
C THR A 11 -2.14 -8.93 6.80
N LEU A 12 -2.60 -7.68 6.80
CA LEU A 12 -2.70 -6.87 8.02
C LEU A 12 -3.77 -7.47 8.94
N SER A 13 -3.36 -7.90 10.13
CA SER A 13 -4.19 -8.70 11.04
C SER A 13 -4.57 -8.00 12.33
N ARG A 14 -3.99 -6.82 12.58
CA ARG A 14 -4.17 -6.02 13.81
C ARG A 14 -3.81 -4.55 13.57
N MET A 15 -4.12 -3.70 14.53
CA MET A 15 -3.71 -2.29 14.51
C MET A 15 -2.18 -2.15 14.46
N PRO A 16 -1.62 -1.38 13.51
CA PRO A 16 -0.17 -1.27 13.30
C PRO A 16 0.57 -0.37 14.30
N PHE A 17 -0.16 0.46 15.04
CA PHE A 17 0.38 1.43 15.99
C PHE A 17 -0.30 1.30 17.38
N PRO A 18 -0.09 0.18 18.09
CA PRO A 18 -0.84 -0.14 19.31
C PRO A 18 -0.63 0.86 20.46
N ASP A 19 0.52 1.52 20.51
CA ASP A 19 0.90 2.48 21.56
C ASP A 19 0.66 3.95 21.14
N MET A 20 0.09 4.18 19.96
CA MET A 20 -0.21 5.52 19.45
C MET A 20 -1.72 5.73 19.43
N PRO A 21 -2.25 6.80 20.06
CA PRO A 21 -3.66 7.14 19.91
C PRO A 21 -3.99 7.42 18.44
N SER A 22 -4.91 6.65 17.87
CA SER A 22 -5.45 6.87 16.52
C SER A 22 -6.58 7.89 16.57
N ILE A 23 -6.60 8.81 15.60
CA ILE A 23 -7.73 9.71 15.42
C ILE A 23 -8.87 8.90 14.79
N ALA A 24 -10.03 8.90 15.43
CA ALA A 24 -11.26 8.43 14.82
C ALA A 24 -11.71 9.47 13.79
N GLU A 25 -11.32 9.28 12.52
CA GLU A 25 -11.73 10.12 11.38
C GLU A 25 -13.18 9.82 10.98
N ALA A 26 -14.11 9.93 11.93
CA ALA A 26 -15.53 9.74 11.68
C ALA A 26 -16.03 10.83 10.71
N GLN A 27 -16.20 10.46 9.44
CA GLN A 27 -16.74 11.35 8.43
C GLN A 27 -18.28 11.27 8.48
N MET A 28 -18.94 12.43 8.56
CA MET A 28 -20.36 12.49 8.28
C MET A 28 -20.56 12.49 6.77
N LEU A 29 -21.24 11.47 6.26
CA LEU A 29 -21.70 11.47 4.87
C LEU A 29 -22.87 12.45 4.77
N PRO A 30 -22.79 13.48 3.91
CA PRO A 30 -23.85 14.47 3.76
C PRO A 30 -24.99 13.88 2.91
N LEU A 31 -25.71 12.90 3.45
CA LEU A 31 -26.91 12.33 2.82
C LEU A 31 -28.03 13.35 2.97
N THR A 32 -28.50 13.91 1.86
CA THR A 32 -29.46 15.02 1.87
C THR A 32 -30.76 14.71 1.13
N THR A 33 -30.76 13.70 0.27
CA THR A 33 -31.90 13.30 -0.55
C THR A 33 -32.25 11.82 -0.33
N ASP A 34 -33.52 11.45 -0.56
CA ASP A 34 -33.95 10.04 -0.52
C ASP A 34 -33.14 9.14 -1.45
N ASN A 35 -32.62 9.70 -2.55
CA ASN A 35 -31.74 8.99 -3.47
C ASN A 35 -30.38 8.68 -2.84
N ASP A 36 -29.84 9.59 -2.02
CA ASP A 36 -28.59 9.33 -1.31
C ASP A 36 -28.75 8.15 -0.34
N PHE A 37 -29.85 8.13 0.41
CA PHE A 37 -30.16 7.04 1.33
C PHE A 37 -30.40 5.71 0.60
N SER A 38 -31.11 5.72 -0.53
CA SER A 38 -31.38 4.50 -1.30
C SER A 38 -30.11 3.89 -1.90
N VAL A 39 -29.17 4.72 -2.36
CA VAL A 39 -27.86 4.29 -2.83
C VAL A 39 -27.04 3.71 -1.69
N PHE A 40 -26.99 4.39 -0.54
CA PHE A 40 -26.23 3.90 0.63
C PHE A 40 -26.79 2.61 1.23
N ALA A 41 -28.11 2.41 1.19
CA ALA A 41 -28.74 1.18 1.65
C ALA A 41 -28.30 -0.07 0.85
N ASN A 42 -27.78 0.12 -0.36
CA ASN A 42 -27.26 -0.97 -1.20
C ASN A 42 -25.78 -1.28 -0.95
N PHE A 43 -25.07 -0.48 -0.14
CA PHE A 43 -23.69 -0.81 0.21
C PHE A 43 -23.67 -1.99 1.18
N THR A 44 -22.98 -3.06 0.78
CA THR A 44 -22.64 -4.15 1.68
C THR A 44 -21.49 -3.72 2.56
N SER A 45 -21.63 -3.88 3.87
CA SER A 45 -20.50 -3.71 4.80
C SER A 45 -19.36 -4.64 4.39
N SER A 46 -18.14 -4.11 4.33
CA SER A 46 -16.97 -4.95 4.09
C SER A 46 -16.87 -6.05 5.16
N PRO A 47 -16.61 -7.32 4.79
CA PRO A 47 -16.37 -8.37 5.77
C PRO A 47 -15.00 -8.22 6.46
N TYR A 48 -14.16 -7.29 5.99
CA TYR A 48 -12.82 -7.05 6.49
C TYR A 48 -12.80 -5.90 7.51
N PRO A 49 -12.14 -6.09 8.67
CA PRO A 49 -12.02 -5.05 9.68
C PRO A 49 -11.18 -3.87 9.18
N VAL A 50 -11.52 -2.66 9.63
CA VAL A 50 -10.72 -1.46 9.41
C VAL A 50 -9.64 -1.39 10.49
N PHE A 51 -8.38 -1.63 10.12
CA PHE A 51 -7.24 -1.58 11.06
C PHE A 51 -6.44 -0.29 11.02
N VAL A 52 -6.60 0.52 9.96
CA VAL A 52 -5.83 1.73 9.71
C VAL A 52 -6.72 2.86 9.24
N ASN A 53 -6.41 4.09 9.63
CA ASN A 53 -6.90 5.30 8.96
C ASN A 53 -5.98 5.70 7.79
N VAL A 54 -6.34 6.75 7.05
CA VAL A 54 -5.58 7.24 5.88
C VAL A 54 -4.16 7.65 6.27
N ARG A 55 -3.98 8.29 7.43
CA ARG A 55 -2.67 8.74 7.89
C ARG A 55 -1.74 7.56 8.21
N GLU A 56 -2.26 6.56 8.91
CA GLU A 56 -1.53 5.34 9.27
C GLU A 56 -1.17 4.51 8.05
N HIS A 57 -2.08 4.43 7.07
CA HIS A 57 -1.82 3.83 5.76
C HIS A 57 -0.61 4.48 5.07
N TYR A 58 -0.59 5.82 4.96
CA TYR A 58 0.55 6.54 4.40
C TYR A 58 1.83 6.38 5.21
N GLN A 59 1.74 6.27 6.54
CA GLN A 59 2.93 5.99 7.34
C GLN A 59 3.53 4.62 7.01
N ILE A 60 2.71 3.58 6.85
CA ILE A 60 3.19 2.24 6.48
C ILE A 60 3.86 2.29 5.10
N LEU A 61 3.23 2.92 4.12
CA LEU A 61 3.79 3.04 2.77
C LEU A 61 5.08 3.87 2.75
N SER A 62 5.12 4.95 3.52
CA SER A 62 6.32 5.79 3.72
C SER A 62 7.47 4.96 4.29
N ASP A 63 7.23 4.21 5.37
CA ASP A 63 8.24 3.37 6.01
C ASP A 63 8.79 2.31 5.03
N LEU A 64 7.95 1.74 4.16
CA LEU A 64 8.37 0.79 3.13
C LEU A 64 9.25 1.44 2.06
N VAL A 65 8.90 2.64 1.61
CA VAL A 65 9.68 3.38 0.61
C VAL A 65 11.03 3.77 1.16
N ASP A 66 11.10 4.26 2.39
CA ASP A 66 12.36 4.59 3.05
C ASP A 66 13.25 3.35 3.17
N GLU A 67 12.70 2.23 3.65
CA GLU A 67 13.45 0.96 3.77
C GLU A 67 13.94 0.46 2.40
N ALA A 68 13.10 0.56 1.36
CA ALA A 68 13.46 0.16 -0.01
C ALA A 68 14.59 1.02 -0.58
N GLN A 69 14.55 2.34 -0.39
CA GLN A 69 15.59 3.25 -0.85
C GLN A 69 16.92 3.03 -0.12
N LEU A 70 16.88 2.63 1.16
CA LEU A 70 18.07 2.23 1.92
C LEU A 70 18.68 0.92 1.39
N CYS A 71 17.84 -0.07 1.09
CA CYS A 71 18.30 -1.38 0.61
C CYS A 71 18.82 -1.32 -0.83
N TRP A 72 18.17 -0.54 -1.69
CA TRP A 72 18.44 -0.47 -3.12
C TRP A 72 18.54 0.97 -3.61
N PRO A 73 19.73 1.58 -3.55
CA PRO A 73 19.95 2.91 -4.09
C PRO A 73 19.55 2.95 -5.58
N LYS A 74 18.73 3.94 -5.97
CA LYS A 74 18.20 4.14 -7.34
C LYS A 74 17.14 3.13 -7.80
N ILE A 75 16.49 2.42 -6.88
CA ILE A 75 15.32 1.60 -7.22
C ILE A 75 14.16 2.48 -7.71
N THR A 76 13.46 2.02 -8.75
CA THR A 76 12.16 2.60 -9.14
C THR A 76 11.06 1.89 -8.35
N ILE A 77 10.11 2.62 -7.79
CA ILE A 77 9.06 2.07 -6.91
C ILE A 77 7.69 2.41 -7.47
N ILE A 78 6.85 1.41 -7.68
CA ILE A 78 5.42 1.59 -7.93
C ILE A 78 4.69 1.32 -6.61
N VAL A 79 3.79 2.22 -6.22
CA VAL A 79 2.88 2.02 -5.10
C VAL A 79 1.46 2.13 -5.62
N ARG A 80 0.68 1.07 -5.38
CA ARG A 80 -0.75 1.08 -5.66
C ARG A 80 -1.48 1.90 -4.58
N ILE A 81 -2.35 2.81 -4.97
CA ILE A 81 -3.17 3.61 -4.05
C ILE A 81 -4.60 3.80 -4.59
N SER A 82 -5.60 3.21 -3.93
CA SER A 82 -7.00 3.58 -4.18
C SER A 82 -7.33 4.86 -3.43
N MET A 83 -7.68 5.93 -4.13
CA MET A 83 -8.10 7.22 -3.54
C MET A 83 -7.06 7.92 -2.64
N PRO A 84 -6.54 9.09 -3.04
CA PRO A 84 -5.89 9.98 -2.11
C PRO A 84 -6.95 10.52 -1.14
N GLY A 85 -6.95 10.03 0.11
CA GLY A 85 -7.70 10.72 1.16
C GLY A 85 -7.12 12.13 1.27
N GLY A 86 -7.95 13.16 1.48
CA GLY A 86 -7.57 14.59 1.41
C GLY A 86 -6.45 15.07 2.36
N MET A 87 -5.72 14.15 2.98
CA MET A 87 -4.51 14.33 3.76
C MET A 87 -3.29 14.59 2.87
N ARG A 88 -2.27 15.21 3.47
CA ARG A 88 -0.98 15.41 2.80
C ARG A 88 -0.25 14.08 2.64
N ILE A 89 0.20 13.81 1.41
CA ILE A 89 1.05 12.65 1.10
C ILE A 89 2.47 12.93 1.63
N PRO A 90 3.10 11.97 2.35
CA PRO A 90 4.51 12.04 2.75
C PRO A 90 5.47 12.36 1.59
N ALA A 91 6.50 13.15 1.84
CA ALA A 91 7.39 13.66 0.79
C ALA A 91 8.18 12.55 0.06
N ASN A 92 8.54 11.48 0.75
CA ASN A 92 9.24 10.33 0.17
C ASN A 92 8.37 9.54 -0.82
N LEU A 93 7.06 9.49 -0.60
CA LEU A 93 6.09 8.92 -1.56
C LEU A 93 5.91 9.80 -2.80
N LEU A 94 6.40 11.04 -2.77
CA LEU A 94 6.41 11.99 -3.89
C LEU A 94 7.80 12.15 -4.53
N ALA A 95 8.75 11.27 -4.19
CA ALA A 95 10.09 11.30 -4.79
C ALA A 95 10.04 10.94 -6.28
N ASP A 96 11.00 11.45 -7.06
CA ASP A 96 11.04 11.28 -8.53
C ASP A 96 11.09 9.81 -9.00
N ASN A 97 11.55 8.90 -8.13
CA ASN A 97 11.64 7.48 -8.39
C ASN A 97 10.42 6.68 -7.90
N VAL A 98 9.37 7.34 -7.40
CA VAL A 98 8.15 6.73 -6.85
C VAL A 98 6.94 7.09 -7.69
N LEU A 99 6.21 6.08 -8.14
CA LEU A 99 4.99 6.22 -8.94
C LEU A 99 3.79 5.76 -8.10
N LEU A 100 2.88 6.70 -7.83
CA LEU A 100 1.62 6.44 -7.13
C LEU A 100 0.51 6.25 -8.16
N LEU A 101 -0.08 5.05 -8.25
CA LEU A 101 -1.06 4.70 -9.27
C LEU A 101 -2.25 3.95 -8.66
N GLU A 102 -3.45 4.19 -9.17
CA GLU A 102 -4.64 3.42 -8.76
C GLU A 102 -4.64 2.00 -9.35
N ASP A 103 -4.30 1.89 -10.63
CA ASP A 103 -4.04 0.64 -11.34
C ASP A 103 -2.57 0.60 -11.78
N ILE A 104 -1.86 -0.40 -11.29
CA ILE A 104 -0.43 -0.60 -11.51
C ILE A 104 -0.13 -1.55 -12.67
N THR A 105 -1.14 -2.26 -13.19
CA THR A 105 -0.95 -3.44 -14.06
C THR A 105 -0.19 -3.11 -15.33
N CYS A 106 -0.61 -2.04 -16.02
CA CYS A 106 0.00 -1.62 -17.28
C CYS A 106 1.42 -1.07 -17.05
N GLU A 107 1.62 -0.34 -15.96
CA GLU A 107 2.88 0.34 -15.70
C GLU A 107 3.95 -0.61 -15.18
N GLU A 108 3.58 -1.58 -14.35
CA GLU A 108 4.44 -2.68 -13.94
C GLU A 108 4.97 -3.44 -15.17
N GLN A 109 4.08 -3.82 -16.10
CA GLN A 109 4.50 -4.54 -17.31
C GLN A 109 5.53 -3.78 -18.15
N LYS A 110 5.39 -2.46 -18.27
CA LYS A 110 6.35 -1.62 -18.98
C LYS A 110 7.67 -1.51 -18.22
N LEU A 111 7.62 -1.15 -16.93
CA LEU A 111 8.83 -0.87 -16.15
C LEU A 111 9.64 -2.13 -15.85
N VAL A 112 9.01 -3.32 -15.83
CA VAL A 112 9.73 -4.59 -15.81
C VAL A 112 10.64 -4.75 -17.05
N VAL A 113 10.38 -4.09 -18.18
CA VAL A 113 11.27 -4.14 -19.35
C VAL A 113 12.35 -3.06 -19.30
N PHE A 114 12.02 -1.85 -18.82
CA PHE A 114 12.90 -0.68 -18.92
C PHE A 114 13.84 -0.49 -17.72
N GLU A 115 13.36 -0.74 -16.51
CA GLU A 115 14.12 -0.41 -15.29
C GLU A 115 15.17 -1.46 -14.97
N ASN A 116 16.26 -1.09 -14.29
CA ASN A 116 17.21 -2.09 -13.82
C ASN A 116 16.73 -2.80 -12.55
N SER A 117 16.12 -2.03 -11.64
CA SER A 117 15.53 -2.54 -10.40
C SER A 117 14.17 -1.86 -10.18
N LEU A 118 13.16 -2.66 -9.91
CA LEU A 118 11.79 -2.21 -9.72
C LEU A 118 11.20 -2.90 -8.49
N LEU A 119 10.66 -2.11 -7.56
CA LEU A 119 9.82 -2.59 -6.48
C LEU A 119 8.37 -2.22 -6.78
N VAL A 120 7.47 -3.17 -6.60
CA VAL A 120 6.02 -2.96 -6.67
C VAL A 120 5.44 -3.23 -5.29
N ILE A 121 4.78 -2.23 -4.71
CA ILE A 121 4.03 -2.29 -3.47
C ILE A 121 2.55 -2.21 -3.84
N GLU A 122 1.87 -3.34 -3.78
CA GLU A 122 0.46 -3.46 -4.09
C GLU A 122 -0.32 -3.70 -2.80
N ASP A 123 -0.90 -2.64 -2.23
CA ASP A 123 -1.69 -2.73 -0.99
C ASP A 123 -3.20 -2.62 -1.22
N TYR A 124 -3.91 -3.41 -0.43
CA TYR A 124 -5.35 -3.48 -0.33
C TYR A 124 -5.75 -3.34 1.14
N PHE A 125 -5.22 -2.35 1.86
CA PHE A 125 -5.67 -2.09 3.23
C PHE A 125 -7.04 -1.44 3.26
N THR A 126 -7.91 -1.93 4.15
CA THR A 126 -9.26 -1.39 4.36
C THR A 126 -9.16 -0.19 5.27
N ARG A 127 -9.59 0.99 4.78
CA ARG A 127 -9.47 2.27 5.53
C ARG A 127 -10.81 2.83 5.96
N ILE A 128 -11.87 2.45 5.25
CA ILE A 128 -13.26 2.81 5.55
C ILE A 128 -14.15 1.58 5.37
N GLU A 129 -15.29 1.54 6.03
CA GLU A 129 -16.19 0.36 6.08
C GLU A 129 -16.80 -0.04 4.73
N ILE A 130 -16.80 0.89 3.77
CA ILE A 130 -17.28 0.66 2.39
C ILE A 130 -16.17 0.21 1.44
N ASP A 131 -14.91 0.15 1.88
CA ASP A 131 -13.81 -0.40 1.08
C ASP A 131 -13.99 -1.92 0.95
N ASN A 132 -14.05 -2.43 -0.28
CA ASN A 132 -14.04 -3.87 -0.57
C ASN A 132 -12.62 -4.47 -0.58
N ASN A 133 -11.71 -3.86 0.16
CA ASN A 133 -10.32 -4.28 0.33
C ASN A 133 -10.22 -5.44 1.33
N ASP A 134 -9.20 -6.30 1.19
CA ASP A 134 -9.04 -7.54 1.96
C ASP A 134 -7.93 -7.50 3.02
N ASN A 135 -7.39 -6.31 3.30
CA ASN A 135 -6.22 -6.08 4.14
C ASN A 135 -4.92 -6.76 3.67
N SER A 136 -4.83 -7.18 2.41
CA SER A 136 -3.61 -7.78 1.86
C SER A 136 -2.59 -6.75 1.40
N VAL A 137 -1.32 -7.15 1.38
CA VAL A 137 -0.23 -6.41 0.73
C VAL A 137 0.65 -7.39 -0.02
N ARG A 138 1.04 -7.03 -1.24
CA ARG A 138 1.95 -7.80 -2.08
C ARG A 138 3.15 -6.96 -2.44
N LEU A 139 4.33 -7.55 -2.25
CA LEU A 139 5.60 -6.98 -2.67
C LEU A 139 6.16 -7.78 -3.83
N ARG A 140 6.60 -7.11 -4.89
CA ARG A 140 7.32 -7.75 -5.99
C ARG A 140 8.59 -6.96 -6.29
N LEU A 141 9.74 -7.61 -6.16
CA LEU A 141 11.04 -7.04 -6.45
C LEU A 141 11.61 -7.67 -7.71
N TYR A 142 11.83 -6.85 -8.73
CA TYR A 142 12.46 -7.21 -9.99
C TYR A 142 13.87 -6.63 -10.05
N SER A 143 14.84 -7.44 -10.48
CA SER A 143 16.21 -6.98 -10.70
C SER A 143 16.87 -7.67 -11.89
N ASN A 144 17.72 -6.94 -12.60
CA ASN A 144 18.66 -7.51 -13.58
C ASN A 144 19.85 -8.18 -12.90
N ASP A 145 20.17 -7.77 -11.66
CA ASP A 145 21.26 -8.32 -10.87
C ASP A 145 20.82 -9.55 -10.06
N VAL A 146 21.81 -10.32 -9.58
CA VAL A 146 21.55 -11.45 -8.69
C VAL A 146 21.06 -10.92 -7.34
N LEU A 147 19.81 -11.25 -7.00
CA LEU A 147 19.22 -10.92 -5.72
C LEU A 147 19.68 -11.93 -4.66
N PRO A 148 20.14 -11.48 -3.48
CA PRO A 148 20.42 -12.39 -2.37
C PRO A 148 19.15 -13.10 -1.93
N SER A 149 19.28 -14.31 -1.39
CA SER A 149 18.15 -15.01 -0.77
C SER A 149 17.58 -14.15 0.36
N GLY A 150 16.29 -13.83 0.30
CA GLY A 150 15.64 -12.95 1.28
C GLY A 150 15.91 -11.46 1.06
N ALA A 151 16.10 -11.00 -0.18
CA ALA A 151 16.27 -9.58 -0.48
C ALA A 151 15.10 -8.73 0.05
N LEU A 152 13.87 -9.26 0.03
CA LEU A 152 12.68 -8.60 0.58
C LEU A 152 12.61 -8.59 2.12
N GLN A 153 13.50 -9.30 2.84
CA GLN A 153 13.40 -9.48 4.29
C GLN A 153 13.34 -8.17 5.10
N PRO A 154 14.07 -7.10 4.75
CA PRO A 154 13.95 -5.82 5.45
C PRO A 154 12.53 -5.24 5.39
N LEU A 155 11.91 -5.25 4.20
CA LEU A 155 10.54 -4.79 3.99
C LEU A 155 9.53 -5.70 4.69
N ILE A 156 9.72 -7.02 4.62
CA ILE A 156 8.87 -7.99 5.32
C ILE A 156 8.92 -7.75 6.83
N THR A 157 10.12 -7.48 7.37
CA THR A 157 10.30 -7.17 8.79
C THR A 157 9.60 -5.86 9.17
N CYS A 158 9.65 -4.84 8.29
CA CYS A 158 8.89 -3.61 8.46
C CYS A 158 7.38 -3.89 8.56
N LEU A 159 6.82 -4.68 7.62
CA LEU A 159 5.42 -5.08 7.62
C LEU A 159 5.02 -5.89 8.87
N GLN A 160 5.86 -6.83 9.30
CA GLN A 160 5.60 -7.67 10.47
C GLN A 160 5.56 -6.85 11.77
N LYS A 161 6.43 -5.84 11.90
CA LYS A 161 6.36 -4.86 13.02
C LYS A 161 5.03 -4.11 13.03
N ARG A 162 4.44 -3.90 11.85
CA ARG A 162 3.11 -3.28 11.65
C ARG A 162 1.95 -4.27 11.73
N GLY A 163 2.19 -5.55 12.08
CA GLY A 163 1.12 -6.53 12.28
C GLY A 163 0.62 -7.22 11.01
N VAL A 164 1.39 -7.15 9.92
CA VAL A 164 1.20 -8.01 8.75
C VAL A 164 1.76 -9.39 9.03
N ILE A 165 0.98 -10.44 8.74
CA ILE A 165 1.37 -11.85 8.87
C ILE A 165 1.45 -12.53 7.51
#